data_AF-A0A662CHI0-F1
#
_entry.id   AF-A0A662CHI0-F1
#
_cell.length_a   1.000
_cell.length_b   1.000
_cell.length_c   1.000
_cell.angle_alpha   90.00
_cell.angle_beta   90.00
_cell.angle_gamma   90.00
#
_symmetry.space_group_name_H-M   'P 1'
#
loop_
_entity.id
_entity.type
_entity.pdbx_description
1 polymer ?
#
loop_
_entity_poly.entity_id
_entity_poly.type
_entity_poly.pdbx_seq_one_letter_code
_entity_poly.pdbx_strand_id
1 'polypeptide(L)'
;MVLFLVVSLGACTSMKEAKKQAENAKLPVIEGAKYVGSEACADCHEDVVEDFGRTIHGRIAGFEVKPSMEAEGCEACHGPASKHIEEEDPAYILNPAKLEPAQASAICSRCHTDGETMDWRGSEHALNDVSCVKCHAVHGDKDKVAYRDKLGYRHKHVKDTLLKKPEPGLCYT
;
A
#
# COMPACT_ATOMS: atom_id res chain seq x y z
N MET A 1 -33.42 21.06 37.63
CA MET A 1 -32.16 20.53 38.20
C MET A 1 -32.39 19.05 38.44
N VAL A 2 -31.76 18.06 37.81
CA VAL A 2 -30.38 17.91 37.34
C VAL A 2 -30.41 16.91 36.18
N LEU A 3 -29.90 17.29 35.00
CA LEU A 3 -29.77 16.44 33.81
C LEU A 3 -28.32 16.48 33.35
N PHE A 4 -27.40 15.84 34.05
CA PHE A 4 -26.02 15.65 33.59
C PHE A 4 -25.37 14.51 34.38
N LEU A 5 -25.28 13.30 33.80
CA LEU A 5 -24.27 12.27 34.14
C LEU A 5 -24.46 10.95 33.34
N VAL A 6 -24.58 11.01 32.01
CA VAL A 6 -24.47 9.79 31.17
C VAL A 6 -23.66 10.08 29.90
N VAL A 7 -22.41 10.53 30.05
CA VAL A 7 -21.46 10.70 28.91
C VAL A 7 -20.05 10.28 29.34
N SER A 8 -19.88 9.04 29.79
CA SER A 8 -18.55 8.51 30.15
C SER A 8 -18.23 7.12 29.62
N LEU A 9 -19.11 6.51 28.81
CA LEU A 9 -18.86 5.18 28.20
C LEU A 9 -18.29 5.23 26.77
N GLY A 10 -18.31 6.38 26.10
CA GLY A 10 -17.83 6.49 24.71
C GLY A 10 -16.30 6.46 24.54
N ALA A 11 -15.54 6.77 25.59
CA ALA A 11 -14.07 6.85 25.51
C ALA A 11 -13.39 5.46 25.44
N CYS A 12 -14.03 4.41 25.97
CA CYS A 12 -13.44 3.07 25.99
C CYS A 12 -13.51 2.35 24.63
N THR A 13 -14.47 2.69 23.77
CA THR A 13 -14.59 2.08 22.43
C THR A 13 -13.45 2.55 21.51
N SER A 14 -13.06 3.82 21.61
CA SER A 14 -11.97 4.42 20.81
C SER A 14 -10.60 3.77 21.06
N MET A 15 -10.30 3.38 22.30
CA MET A 15 -9.03 2.71 22.63
C MET A 15 -8.97 1.27 22.09
N LYS A 16 -10.11 0.57 22.03
CA LYS A 16 -10.19 -0.78 21.44
C LYS A 16 -10.01 -0.75 19.92
N GLU A 17 -10.64 0.21 19.24
CA GLU A 17 -10.49 0.37 17.79
C GLU A 17 -9.06 0.82 17.41
N ALA A 18 -8.47 1.75 18.17
CA ALA A 18 -7.07 2.16 17.96
C ALA A 18 -6.08 1.00 18.20
N LYS A 19 -6.34 0.15 19.19
CA LYS A 19 -5.53 -1.05 19.46
C LYS A 19 -5.66 -2.09 18.34
N LYS A 20 -6.87 -2.34 17.85
CA LYS A 20 -7.14 -3.23 16.72
C LYS A 20 -6.43 -2.74 15.44
N GLN A 21 -6.47 -1.44 15.15
CA GLN A 21 -5.74 -0.88 14.01
C GLN A 21 -4.22 -0.97 14.16
N ALA A 22 -3.68 -0.79 15.38
CA ALA A 22 -2.25 -0.98 15.66
C ALA A 22 -1.81 -2.45 15.55
N GLU A 23 -2.63 -3.40 16.03
CA GLU A 23 -2.39 -4.85 15.90
C GLU A 23 -2.46 -5.29 14.44
N ASN A 24 -3.42 -4.74 13.68
CA ASN A 24 -3.56 -4.94 12.23
C ASN A 24 -2.50 -4.20 11.41
N ALA A 25 -1.59 -3.42 11.99
CA ALA A 25 -0.49 -2.80 11.24
C ALA A 25 0.74 -3.71 11.13
N LYS A 26 0.83 -4.76 11.95
CA LYS A 26 1.95 -5.73 11.85
C LYS A 26 1.77 -6.58 10.60
N LEU A 27 2.72 -6.49 9.67
CA LEU A 27 2.70 -7.31 8.46
C LEU A 27 2.95 -8.78 8.80
N PRO A 28 2.31 -9.72 8.07
CA PRO A 28 2.67 -11.13 8.16
C PRO A 28 4.14 -11.33 7.81
N VAL A 29 4.80 -12.26 8.51
CA VAL A 29 6.19 -12.66 8.24
C VAL A 29 6.14 -14.11 7.77
N ILE A 30 6.79 -14.38 6.63
CA ILE A 30 6.95 -15.74 6.12
C ILE A 30 8.25 -16.28 6.69
N GLU A 31 8.12 -17.18 7.66
CA GLU A 31 9.26 -17.72 8.41
C GLU A 31 10.27 -18.39 7.48
N GLY A 32 11.55 -18.03 7.64
CA GLY A 32 12.65 -18.58 6.84
C GLY A 32 12.75 -18.07 5.40
N ALA A 33 11.84 -17.20 4.94
CA ALA A 33 11.98 -16.55 3.63
C ALA A 33 13.13 -15.53 3.64
N LYS A 34 13.83 -15.43 2.51
CA LYS A 34 14.94 -14.52 2.27
C LYS A 34 14.67 -13.63 1.06
N TYR A 35 15.32 -12.48 1.04
CA TYR A 35 15.34 -11.61 -0.12
C TYR A 35 16.16 -12.24 -1.23
N VAL A 36 15.63 -12.19 -2.44
CA VAL A 36 16.25 -12.78 -3.64
C VAL A 36 16.58 -11.75 -4.72
N GLY A 37 16.12 -10.50 -4.56
CA GLY A 37 16.25 -9.45 -5.56
C GLY A 37 15.08 -9.45 -6.56
N SER A 38 14.85 -8.30 -7.17
CA SER A 38 13.70 -8.11 -8.08
C SER A 38 13.90 -8.76 -9.44
N GLU A 39 15.15 -9.03 -9.83
CA GLU A 39 15.51 -9.65 -11.10
C GLU A 39 14.96 -11.08 -11.21
N ALA A 40 14.95 -11.83 -10.09
CA ALA A 40 14.44 -13.21 -10.04
C ALA A 40 12.94 -13.32 -10.35
N CYS A 41 12.19 -12.22 -10.24
CA CYS A 41 10.75 -12.22 -10.52
C CYS A 41 10.46 -12.33 -12.03
N ALA A 42 11.35 -11.83 -12.88
CA ALA A 42 11.13 -11.79 -14.34
C ALA A 42 11.11 -13.19 -14.97
N ASP A 43 11.72 -14.18 -14.33
CA ASP A 43 11.78 -15.57 -14.82
C ASP A 43 10.37 -16.21 -14.96
N CYS A 44 9.40 -15.75 -14.17
CA CYS A 44 8.01 -16.24 -14.19
C CYS A 44 6.96 -15.15 -14.38
N HIS A 45 7.28 -13.89 -14.07
CA HIS A 45 6.34 -12.75 -14.09
C HIS A 45 6.78 -11.63 -15.04
N GLU A 46 7.23 -11.98 -16.24
CA GLU A 46 7.73 -11.05 -17.27
C GLU A 46 6.80 -9.85 -17.51
N ASP A 47 5.51 -10.11 -17.80
CA ASP A 47 4.52 -9.06 -18.05
C ASP A 47 4.35 -8.10 -16.86
N VAL A 48 4.38 -8.63 -15.63
CA VAL A 48 4.21 -7.84 -14.41
C VAL A 48 5.44 -6.95 -14.16
N VAL A 49 6.63 -7.48 -14.43
CA VAL A 49 7.89 -6.72 -14.32
C VAL A 49 7.91 -5.59 -15.36
N GLU A 50 7.51 -5.87 -16.59
CA GLU A 50 7.40 -4.83 -17.63
C GLU A 50 6.40 -3.74 -17.22
N ASP A 51 5.18 -4.14 -16.84
CA ASP A 51 4.13 -3.23 -16.42
C ASP A 51 4.56 -2.38 -15.22
N PHE A 52 5.17 -3.00 -14.21
CA PHE A 52 5.67 -2.30 -13.03
C PHE A 52 6.75 -1.30 -13.39
N GLY A 53 7.69 -1.65 -14.28
CA GLY A 53 8.75 -0.75 -14.75
C GLY A 53 8.23 0.54 -15.40
N ARG A 54 7.00 0.53 -15.93
CA ARG A 54 6.37 1.71 -16.53
C ARG A 54 5.74 2.66 -15.50
N THR A 55 5.48 2.19 -14.29
CA THR A 55 4.86 2.95 -13.18
C THR A 55 5.82 3.96 -12.54
N ILE A 56 5.30 4.91 -11.76
CA ILE A 56 6.16 5.78 -10.97
C ILE A 56 6.95 4.96 -9.93
N HIS A 57 6.30 3.98 -9.30
CA HIS A 57 6.91 3.13 -8.29
C HIS A 57 8.08 2.33 -8.85
N GLY A 58 7.95 1.74 -10.04
CA GLY A 58 9.05 1.02 -10.69
C GLY A 58 10.22 1.91 -11.06
N ARG A 59 9.96 3.13 -11.54
CA ARG A 59 11.03 4.09 -11.89
C ARG A 59 11.79 4.61 -10.67
N ILE A 60 11.14 4.70 -9.51
CA ILE A 60 11.74 5.19 -8.28
C ILE A 60 12.25 4.10 -7.35
N ALA A 61 11.95 2.84 -7.66
CA ALA A 61 12.17 1.71 -6.76
C ALA A 61 13.62 1.59 -6.28
N GLY A 62 14.61 1.91 -7.12
CA GLY A 62 16.04 1.83 -6.78
C GLY A 62 16.64 3.09 -6.14
N PHE A 63 15.85 4.13 -5.84
CA PHE A 63 16.39 5.36 -5.24
C PHE A 63 15.55 5.99 -4.13
N GLU A 64 14.24 5.73 -4.06
CA GLU A 64 13.37 6.20 -2.95
C GLU A 64 13.36 5.22 -1.76
N VAL A 65 14.30 4.27 -1.72
CA VAL A 65 14.52 3.39 -0.58
C VAL A 65 15.36 4.07 0.48
N LYS A 66 14.78 4.20 1.68
CA LYS A 66 15.49 4.70 2.86
C LYS A 66 16.53 3.68 3.31
N PRO A 67 17.66 4.09 3.94
CA PRO A 67 18.64 3.16 4.51
C PRO A 67 18.07 2.16 5.53
N SER A 68 16.89 2.43 6.08
CA SER A 68 16.17 1.55 7.01
C SER A 68 15.33 0.46 6.32
N MET A 69 15.26 0.44 4.99
CA MET A 69 14.52 -0.57 4.23
C MET A 69 15.42 -1.76 3.93
N GLU A 70 14.90 -2.96 4.14
CA GLU A 70 15.64 -4.22 3.94
C GLU A 70 15.65 -4.68 2.47
N ALA A 71 14.78 -4.10 1.65
CA ALA A 71 14.66 -4.43 0.22
C ALA A 71 14.11 -3.26 -0.61
N GLU A 72 14.36 -3.35 -1.91
CA GLU A 72 13.89 -2.46 -2.96
C GLU A 72 13.08 -3.21 -4.01
N GLY A 73 12.49 -2.48 -4.97
CA GLY A 73 11.73 -3.10 -6.06
C GLY A 73 10.52 -3.90 -5.59
N CYS A 74 10.38 -5.13 -6.11
CA CYS A 74 9.24 -6.00 -5.84
C CYS A 74 9.13 -6.33 -4.35
N GLU A 75 10.27 -6.66 -3.72
CA GLU A 75 10.34 -7.13 -2.35
C GLU A 75 10.15 -6.00 -1.31
N ALA A 76 10.22 -4.73 -1.72
CA ALA A 76 9.86 -3.59 -0.87
C ALA A 76 8.38 -3.62 -0.44
N CYS A 77 7.52 -4.14 -1.32
CA CYS A 77 6.08 -4.29 -1.09
C CYS A 77 5.68 -5.73 -0.77
N HIS A 78 6.31 -6.70 -1.42
CA HIS A 78 5.95 -8.11 -1.34
C HIS A 78 6.70 -8.90 -0.25
N GLY A 79 7.72 -8.28 0.37
CA GLY A 79 8.58 -8.95 1.34
C GLY A 79 9.52 -9.97 0.68
N PRO A 80 10.25 -10.75 1.48
CA PRO A 80 11.21 -11.73 0.99
C PRO A 80 10.49 -12.87 0.23
N ALA A 81 10.92 -13.15 -1.00
CA ALA A 81 10.22 -14.05 -1.91
C ALA A 81 10.84 -15.45 -2.06
N SER A 82 11.95 -15.79 -1.37
CA SER A 82 12.65 -17.07 -1.60
C SER A 82 11.73 -18.30 -1.46
N LYS A 83 10.83 -18.30 -0.46
CA LYS A 83 9.89 -19.40 -0.25
C LYS A 83 8.81 -19.49 -1.32
N HIS A 84 8.38 -18.35 -1.86
CA HIS A 84 7.48 -18.31 -3.00
C HIS A 84 8.12 -18.92 -4.25
N ILE A 85 9.41 -18.65 -4.48
CA ILE A 85 10.15 -19.22 -5.61
C ILE A 85 10.39 -20.73 -5.40
N GLU A 86 10.81 -21.15 -4.20
CA GLU A 86 11.13 -22.55 -3.90
C GLU A 86 9.89 -23.47 -4.03
N GLU A 87 8.74 -23.01 -3.55
CA GLU A 87 7.51 -23.80 -3.46
C GLU A 87 6.53 -23.50 -4.60
N GLU A 88 6.80 -22.47 -5.42
CA GLU A 88 5.93 -21.95 -6.47
C GLU A 88 4.49 -21.62 -6.00
N ASP A 89 4.33 -21.31 -4.71
CA ASP A 89 3.02 -21.11 -4.08
C ASP A 89 2.81 -19.63 -3.68
N PRO A 90 1.74 -18.95 -4.15
CA PRO A 90 1.42 -17.58 -3.76
C PRO A 90 1.10 -17.38 -2.26
N ALA A 91 0.95 -18.46 -1.47
CA ALA A 91 0.83 -18.37 -0.03
C ALA A 91 2.13 -17.92 0.66
N TYR A 92 3.28 -18.11 0.01
CA TYR A 92 4.60 -17.75 0.54
C TYR A 92 5.13 -16.40 0.03
N ILE A 93 4.24 -15.49 -0.39
CA ILE A 93 4.56 -14.10 -0.72
C ILE A 93 3.48 -13.18 -0.19
N LEU A 94 3.85 -11.98 0.28
CA LEU A 94 2.83 -11.00 0.67
C LEU A 94 2.13 -10.49 -0.58
N ASN A 95 0.81 -10.40 -0.54
CA ASN A 95 0.03 -9.75 -1.58
C ASN A 95 -0.77 -8.61 -0.95
N PRO A 96 -0.40 -7.34 -1.16
CA PRO A 96 -1.09 -6.20 -0.55
C PRO A 96 -2.60 -6.20 -0.79
N ALA A 97 -3.08 -6.71 -1.93
CA ALA A 97 -4.50 -6.77 -2.24
C ALA A 97 -5.28 -7.86 -1.47
N LYS A 98 -4.56 -8.80 -0.81
CA LYS A 98 -5.13 -9.88 0.00
C LYS A 98 -4.91 -9.67 1.51
N LEU A 99 -4.19 -8.64 1.91
CA LEU A 99 -3.95 -8.32 3.32
C LEU A 99 -5.13 -7.56 3.93
N GLU A 100 -5.21 -7.56 5.26
CA GLU A 100 -6.13 -6.68 5.98
C GLU A 100 -5.86 -5.22 5.62
N PRO A 101 -6.88 -4.34 5.57
CA PRO A 101 -6.71 -2.99 5.02
C PRO A 101 -5.61 -2.15 5.68
N ALA A 102 -5.46 -2.27 7.00
CA ALA A 102 -4.40 -1.60 7.75
C ALA A 102 -3.01 -2.16 7.41
N GLN A 103 -2.86 -3.48 7.22
CA GLN A 103 -1.61 -4.11 6.80
C GLN A 103 -1.23 -3.66 5.39
N ALA A 104 -2.17 -3.73 4.44
CA ALA A 104 -1.94 -3.30 3.07
C ALA A 104 -1.46 -1.84 2.99
N SER A 105 -2.07 -0.96 3.80
CA SER A 105 -1.72 0.47 3.83
C SER A 105 -0.41 0.72 4.57
N ALA A 106 -0.08 -0.08 5.59
CA ALA A 106 1.18 0.01 6.31
C ALA A 106 2.41 -0.18 5.41
N ILE A 107 2.29 -0.96 4.33
CA ILE A 107 3.34 -1.11 3.30
C ILE A 107 3.60 0.24 2.63
N CYS A 108 2.55 0.89 2.12
CA CYS A 108 2.65 2.17 1.42
C CYS A 108 3.22 3.27 2.33
N SER A 109 2.78 3.28 3.59
CA SER A 109 3.19 4.27 4.57
C SER A 109 4.60 4.06 5.16
N ARG A 110 5.41 3.14 4.61
CA ARG A 110 6.86 3.08 4.85
C ARG A 110 7.60 4.19 4.10
N CYS A 111 7.12 4.50 2.89
CA CYS A 111 7.68 5.56 2.04
C CYS A 111 6.80 6.81 2.05
N HIS A 112 5.47 6.65 1.97
CA HIS A 112 4.50 7.75 2.07
C HIS A 112 4.34 8.21 3.52
N THR A 113 5.40 8.85 4.02
CA THR A 113 5.56 9.29 5.41
C THR A 113 5.47 10.80 5.61
N ASP A 114 5.22 11.57 4.56
CA ASP A 114 4.97 13.01 4.62
C ASP A 114 3.84 13.48 3.67
N GLY A 115 3.59 14.79 3.71
CA GLY A 115 2.67 15.49 2.82
C GLY A 115 1.23 14.98 2.88
N GLU A 116 0.48 15.20 1.79
CA GLU A 116 -0.92 14.79 1.66
C GLU A 116 -1.10 13.26 1.79
N THR A 117 -0.05 12.47 1.51
CA THR A 117 -0.11 11.00 1.60
C THR A 117 -0.04 10.48 3.04
N MET A 118 0.37 11.31 4.01
CA MET A 118 0.29 10.97 5.43
C MET A 118 -1.07 11.19 6.06
N ASP A 119 -1.82 12.16 5.54
CA ASP A 119 -3.12 12.52 6.07
C ASP A 119 -4.13 11.36 5.97
N TRP A 120 -3.84 10.35 5.13
CA TRP A 120 -4.62 9.12 5.03
C TRP A 120 -4.82 8.43 6.39
N ARG A 121 -3.80 8.34 7.24
CA ARG A 121 -3.88 7.60 8.53
C ARG A 121 -4.95 8.13 9.49
N GLY A 122 -5.32 9.40 9.39
CA GLY A 122 -6.39 10.02 10.18
C GLY A 122 -7.67 10.28 9.39
N SER A 123 -7.73 9.84 8.15
CA SER A 123 -8.86 10.11 7.25
C SER A 123 -10.03 9.17 7.51
N GLU A 124 -11.21 9.57 7.04
CA GLU A 124 -12.41 8.72 7.03
C GLU A 124 -12.17 7.39 6.30
N HIS A 125 -11.29 7.35 5.29
CA HIS A 125 -10.94 6.09 4.61
C HIS A 125 -10.25 5.10 5.55
N ALA A 126 -9.27 5.56 6.33
CA ALA A 126 -8.57 4.71 7.29
C ALA A 126 -9.49 4.25 8.44
N LEU A 127 -10.40 5.13 8.89
CA LEU A 127 -11.39 4.81 9.92
C LEU A 127 -12.46 3.81 9.45
N ASN A 128 -12.65 3.65 8.14
CA ASN A 128 -13.63 2.76 7.52
C ASN A 128 -12.97 1.59 6.76
N ASP A 129 -11.74 1.20 7.14
CA ASP A 129 -11.03 0.03 6.59
C ASP A 129 -10.86 0.07 5.05
N VAL A 130 -10.72 1.26 4.47
CA VAL A 130 -10.44 1.45 3.04
C VAL A 130 -8.94 1.61 2.82
N SER A 131 -8.28 0.56 2.33
CA SER A 131 -6.84 0.56 2.05
C SER A 131 -6.46 1.28 0.76
N CYS A 132 -5.19 1.70 0.65
CA CYS A 132 -4.67 2.34 -0.55
C CYS A 132 -4.90 1.51 -1.82
N VAL A 133 -4.66 0.18 -1.72
CA VAL A 133 -4.79 -0.76 -2.84
C VAL A 133 -6.24 -1.10 -3.19
N LYS A 134 -7.23 -0.65 -2.40
CA LYS A 134 -8.63 -0.72 -2.83
C LYS A 134 -8.89 0.19 -4.03
N CYS A 135 -8.22 1.34 -4.06
CA CYS A 135 -8.39 2.36 -5.09
C CYS A 135 -7.23 2.41 -6.10
N HIS A 136 -5.98 2.26 -5.63
CA HIS A 136 -4.78 2.35 -6.47
C HIS A 136 -4.34 0.99 -7.01
N ALA A 137 -3.83 0.98 -8.25
CA ALA A 137 -3.11 -0.15 -8.82
C ALA A 137 -1.66 0.26 -9.07
N VAL A 138 -0.74 -0.55 -8.58
CA VAL A 138 0.71 -0.35 -8.77
C VAL A 138 1.29 -1.27 -9.85
N HIS A 139 0.49 -2.20 -10.36
CA HIS A 139 0.79 -3.05 -11.52
C HIS A 139 -0.26 -2.79 -12.61
N GLY A 140 0.15 -2.91 -13.88
CA GLY A 140 -0.70 -2.74 -15.05
C GLY A 140 -0.80 -1.31 -15.61
N ASP A 141 -1.42 -1.18 -16.78
CA ASP A 141 -1.61 0.07 -17.57
C ASP A 141 -2.49 1.16 -16.91
N LYS A 142 -2.77 1.02 -15.62
CA LYS A 142 -3.64 1.94 -14.87
C LYS A 142 -2.87 2.92 -14.00
N ASP A 143 -1.56 2.75 -13.80
CA ASP A 143 -0.72 3.83 -13.30
C ASP A 143 -0.37 4.77 -14.46
N LYS A 144 -1.28 5.70 -14.78
CA LYS A 144 -1.11 6.62 -15.90
C LYS A 144 -0.21 7.82 -15.57
N VAL A 145 0.75 7.69 -14.66
CA VAL A 145 1.81 8.71 -14.45
C VAL A 145 2.85 8.68 -15.58
N ALA A 146 2.84 7.66 -16.43
CA ALA A 146 3.84 7.50 -17.49
C ALA A 146 3.82 8.56 -18.61
N TYR A 147 2.81 9.43 -18.72
CA TYR A 147 2.79 10.52 -19.71
C TYR A 147 3.09 11.89 -19.08
N ARG A 148 4.33 12.06 -18.58
CA ARG A 148 4.94 13.37 -18.34
C ARG A 148 5.72 13.84 -19.55
N ASP A 149 5.11 13.85 -20.73
CA ASP A 149 5.68 14.63 -21.83
C ASP A 149 5.08 16.03 -21.80
N LYS A 150 5.89 16.97 -21.32
CA LYS A 150 5.67 18.44 -21.32
C LYS A 150 4.56 18.92 -20.38
N LEU A 151 4.93 19.28 -19.15
CA LEU A 151 4.51 20.52 -18.46
C LEU A 151 5.06 20.50 -17.04
N GLY A 152 6.02 21.39 -16.77
CA GLY A 152 6.66 21.58 -15.47
C GLY A 152 5.75 22.26 -14.44
N TYR A 153 4.65 21.62 -14.03
CA TYR A 153 3.82 22.12 -12.94
C TYR A 153 3.41 20.99 -12.00
N ARG A 154 3.63 21.20 -10.69
CA ARG A 154 3.04 20.39 -9.61
C ARG A 154 1.52 20.46 -9.76
N HIS A 155 0.91 19.42 -10.30
CA HIS A 155 -0.54 19.36 -10.43
C HIS A 155 -1.15 18.91 -9.10
N LYS A 156 -1.82 19.84 -8.41
CA LYS A 156 -2.61 19.57 -7.20
C LYS A 156 -3.85 18.68 -7.44
N HIS A 157 -4.03 18.14 -8.66
CA HIS A 157 -5.25 17.46 -9.12
C HIS A 157 -5.01 16.29 -10.08
N VAL A 158 -4.05 15.40 -9.79
CA VAL A 158 -3.89 14.11 -10.50
C VAL A 158 -4.91 13.08 -9.96
N LYS A 159 -6.19 13.48 -9.85
CA LYS A 159 -7.14 12.77 -8.97
C LYS A 159 -7.59 11.40 -9.51
N ASP A 160 -7.75 11.24 -10.83
CA ASP A 160 -8.36 10.01 -11.38
C ASP A 160 -7.38 9.10 -12.13
N THR A 161 -6.23 9.61 -12.59
CA THR A 161 -5.27 8.84 -13.42
C THR A 161 -4.49 7.79 -12.61
N LEU A 162 -4.58 7.85 -11.29
CA LEU A 162 -3.95 6.92 -10.35
C LEU A 162 -4.93 5.88 -9.80
N LEU A 163 -6.21 5.97 -10.17
CA LEU A 163 -7.26 5.12 -9.64
C LEU A 163 -7.55 3.95 -10.60
N LYS A 164 -7.91 2.80 -10.03
CA LYS A 164 -8.38 1.62 -10.77
C LYS A 164 -9.62 1.91 -11.63
N LYS A 165 -10.44 2.86 -11.19
CA LYS A 165 -11.67 3.41 -11.81
C LYS A 165 -11.89 4.85 -11.33
N PRO A 166 -12.55 5.72 -12.12
CA PRO A 166 -12.83 7.10 -11.70
C PRO A 166 -13.84 7.17 -10.54
N GLU A 167 -13.76 8.25 -9.76
CA GLU A 167 -14.80 8.61 -8.80
C GLU A 167 -16.07 9.12 -9.51
N PRO A 168 -17.27 8.96 -8.92
CA PRO A 168 -17.54 8.34 -7.61
C PRO A 168 -17.71 6.82 -7.67
N GLY A 169 -17.59 6.19 -8.86
CA GLY A 169 -17.88 4.76 -9.04
C GLY A 169 -16.99 3.84 -8.21
N LEU A 170 -15.80 4.28 -7.85
CA LEU A 170 -14.85 3.55 -6.99
C LEU A 170 -15.25 3.58 -5.49
N CYS A 171 -16.01 4.59 -5.05
CA CYS A 171 -16.40 4.76 -3.64
C CYS A 171 -17.46 3.74 -3.17
N TYR A 172 -18.12 3.06 -4.11
CA TYR A 172 -19.22 2.13 -3.84
C TYR A 172 -18.89 0.67 -4.16
N THR A 173 -17.60 0.36 -4.40
CA THR A 173 -17.08 -0.99 -4.65
C THR A 173 -16.26 -1.49 -3.48
#